data_AF-A0A258BLA9-F1
#
_entry.id   AF-A0A258BLA9-F1
#
_cell.length_a   1.000
_cell.length_b   1.000
_cell.length_c   1.000
_cell.angle_alpha   90.00
_cell.angle_beta   90.00
_cell.angle_gamma   90.00
#
_symmetry.space_group_name_H-M   'P 1'
#
loop_
_entity.id
_entity.type
_entity.pdbx_description
1 polymer ?
#
loop_
_entity_poly.entity_id
_entity_poly.type
_entity_poly.pdbx_seq_one_letter_code
_entity_poly.pdbx_strand_id
1 'polypeptide(L)'
;DADEGEDKLEKGARREGKTAWEVAEFYAEDFLEGIKKLNLLTPTHITKATEYIDQQLALVRTLKEKGYTYQITDGIYFDTSKFSSYADFAHLVSTDIIDEIHEALAADTGDKLSPVFHSLGGRHSFETIRLVRLMRK
;
A
#
# COMPACT_ATOMS: atom_id res chain seq x y z
N ASP A 1 0.89 -17.28 -11.17
CA ASP A 1 1.73 -16.09 -11.35
C ASP A 1 2.09 -15.59 -9.96
N ALA A 2 3.32 -15.86 -9.51
CA ALA A 2 3.75 -15.60 -8.13
C ALA A 2 4.44 -14.24 -8.09
N ASP A 3 3.69 -13.21 -7.69
CA ASP A 3 4.23 -11.86 -7.45
C ASP A 3 5.05 -11.92 -6.15
N GLU A 4 6.37 -12.01 -6.25
CA GLU A 4 7.33 -12.14 -5.13
C GLU A 4 7.52 -10.84 -4.31
N GLY A 5 6.64 -9.84 -4.48
CA GLY A 5 6.74 -8.57 -3.76
C GLY A 5 7.89 -7.65 -4.24
N GLU A 6 8.47 -7.93 -5.40
CA GLU A 6 9.37 -6.99 -6.08
C GLU A 6 8.58 -5.76 -6.54
N ASP A 7 9.15 -4.56 -6.37
CA ASP A 7 8.53 -3.33 -6.84
C ASP A 7 8.37 -3.37 -8.37
N LYS A 8 7.13 -3.22 -8.84
CA LYS A 8 6.79 -3.39 -10.26
C LYS A 8 7.45 -2.33 -11.14
N LEU A 9 7.67 -1.12 -10.61
CA LEU A 9 8.34 -0.04 -11.32
C LEU A 9 9.83 -0.32 -11.43
N GLU A 10 10.49 -0.74 -10.34
CA GLU A 10 11.91 -1.14 -10.36
C GLU A 10 12.14 -2.35 -11.29
N LYS A 11 11.23 -3.33 -11.28
CA LYS A 11 11.26 -4.49 -12.19
C LYS A 11 11.13 -4.07 -13.66
N GLY A 12 10.19 -3.18 -13.96
CA GLY A 12 10.00 -2.62 -15.31
C GLY A 12 11.22 -1.83 -15.79
N ALA A 13 11.76 -0.96 -14.93
CA ALA A 13 12.96 -0.17 -15.19
C ALA A 13 14.16 -1.04 -15.56
N ARG A 14 14.42 -2.12 -14.80
CA ARG A 14 15.50 -3.07 -15.09
C ARG A 14 15.33 -3.77 -16.44
N ARG A 15 14.11 -4.17 -16.78
CA ARG A 15 13.80 -4.83 -18.06
C ARG A 15 14.06 -3.91 -19.26
N GLU A 16 13.80 -2.62 -19.10
CA GLU A 16 13.88 -1.64 -20.19
C GLU A 16 15.20 -0.88 -20.26
N GLY A 17 16.12 -1.12 -19.32
CA GLY A 17 17.38 -0.38 -19.23
C GLY A 17 17.19 1.10 -18.91
N LYS A 18 16.07 1.44 -18.25
CA LYS A 18 15.68 2.80 -17.87
C LYS A 18 15.75 2.95 -16.35
N THR A 19 15.70 4.18 -15.89
CA THR A 19 15.42 4.50 -14.48
C THR A 19 13.93 4.35 -14.17
N ALA A 20 13.61 4.18 -12.88
CA ALA A 20 12.22 4.16 -12.42
C ALA A 20 11.46 5.45 -12.77
N TRP A 21 12.15 6.60 -12.75
CA TRP A 21 11.60 7.89 -13.14
C TRP A 21 11.20 7.95 -14.62
N GLU A 22 12.08 7.50 -15.51
CA GLU A 22 11.80 7.47 -16.95
C GLU A 22 10.65 6.52 -17.28
N VAL A 23 10.55 5.38 -16.59
CA VAL A 23 9.42 4.45 -16.74
C VAL A 23 8.12 5.09 -16.25
N ALA A 24 8.13 5.72 -15.07
CA ALA A 24 6.96 6.38 -14.52
C ALA A 24 6.47 7.53 -15.41
N GLU A 25 7.39 8.34 -15.93
CA GLU A 25 7.07 9.46 -16.82
C GLU A 25 6.48 8.97 -18.14
N PHE A 26 7.12 7.97 -18.78
CA PHE A 26 6.63 7.37 -20.01
C PHE A 26 5.18 6.85 -19.88
N TYR A 27 4.91 6.05 -18.85
CA TYR A 27 3.57 5.48 -18.67
C TYR A 27 2.53 6.52 -18.19
N ALA A 28 2.96 7.58 -17.50
CA ALA A 28 2.08 8.68 -17.16
C ALA A 28 1.62 9.44 -18.42
N GLU A 29 2.54 9.73 -19.34
CA GLU A 29 2.23 10.39 -20.61
C GLU A 29 1.31 9.53 -21.49
N ASP A 30 1.62 8.23 -21.63
CA ASP A 30 0.81 7.27 -22.39
C ASP A 30 -0.62 7.17 -21.82
N PHE A 31 -0.76 7.12 -20.49
CA PHE A 31 -2.07 7.11 -19.83
C PHE A 31 -2.89 8.38 -20.14
N LEU A 32 -2.26 9.56 -20.08
CA LEU A 32 -2.93 10.83 -20.40
C LEU A 32 -3.30 10.95 -21.88
N GLU A 33 -2.49 10.38 -22.78
CA GLU A 33 -2.84 10.28 -24.18
C GLU A 33 -4.03 9.33 -24.39
N GLY A 34 -4.06 8.21 -23.66
CA GLY A 34 -5.18 7.27 -23.63
C GLY A 34 -6.50 7.91 -23.21
N ILE A 35 -6.49 8.75 -22.16
CA ILE A 35 -7.66 9.54 -21.72
C ILE A 35 -8.21 10.36 -22.88
N LYS A 36 -7.34 11.04 -23.64
CA LYS A 36 -7.75 11.85 -24.80
C LYS A 36 -8.31 10.99 -25.94
N LYS A 37 -7.61 9.89 -26.27
CA LYS A 37 -8.02 8.96 -27.35
C LYS A 37 -9.39 8.33 -27.09
N LEU A 38 -9.70 8.05 -25.82
CA LEU A 38 -10.97 7.50 -25.38
C LEU A 38 -12.06 8.56 -25.17
N ASN A 39 -11.78 9.85 -25.46
CA ASN A 39 -12.68 10.97 -25.24
C ASN A 39 -13.23 11.03 -23.80
N LEU A 40 -12.37 10.70 -22.82
CA LEU A 40 -12.71 10.77 -21.41
C LEU A 40 -12.56 12.20 -20.91
N LEU A 41 -13.35 12.55 -19.89
CA LEU A 41 -13.20 13.82 -19.21
C LEU A 41 -11.84 13.89 -18.52
N THR A 42 -11.11 14.97 -18.76
CA THR A 42 -9.83 15.19 -18.07
C THR A 42 -10.10 15.57 -16.61
N PRO A 43 -9.45 14.91 -15.63
CA PRO A 43 -9.63 15.26 -14.24
C PRO A 43 -9.12 16.68 -13.95
N THR A 44 -9.76 17.37 -13.01
CA THR A 44 -9.38 18.73 -12.59
C THR A 44 -7.97 18.79 -12.01
N HIS A 45 -7.53 17.71 -11.36
CA HIS A 45 -6.21 17.59 -10.76
C HIS A 45 -5.58 16.25 -11.13
N ILE A 46 -4.33 16.30 -11.60
CA ILE A 46 -3.46 15.15 -11.80
C ILE A 46 -2.28 15.37 -10.86
N THR A 47 -2.13 14.52 -9.86
CA THR A 47 -1.14 14.69 -8.78
C THR A 47 -0.19 13.50 -8.74
N LYS A 48 1.11 13.75 -8.62
CA LYS A 48 2.08 12.68 -8.42
C LYS A 48 2.22 12.39 -6.94
N ALA A 49 2.26 11.12 -6.53
CA ALA A 49 2.46 10.75 -5.12
C ALA A 49 3.75 11.37 -4.54
N THR A 50 4.79 11.51 -5.38
CA THR A 50 6.07 12.12 -5.02
C THR A 50 5.99 13.62 -4.71
N GLU A 51 4.96 14.32 -5.18
CA GLU A 51 4.72 15.75 -4.87
C GLU A 51 4.06 15.95 -3.49
N TYR A 52 3.54 14.87 -2.87
CA TYR A 52 2.77 14.92 -1.63
C TYR A 52 3.44 14.19 -0.46
N ILE A 53 4.75 13.97 -0.55
CA ILE A 53 5.53 13.24 0.45
C ILE A 53 5.39 13.89 1.84
N ASP A 54 5.47 15.22 1.92
CA ASP A 54 5.41 15.94 3.19
C ASP A 54 4.04 15.75 3.88
N GLN A 55 2.96 15.76 3.11
CA GLN A 55 1.60 15.53 3.58
C GLN A 55 1.40 14.09 4.04
N GLN A 56 1.94 13.11 3.30
CA GLN A 56 1.93 11.70 3.69
C GLN A 56 2.68 11.49 5.01
N LEU A 57 3.85 12.13 5.19
CA LEU A 57 4.61 12.08 6.44
C LEU A 57 3.83 12.73 7.60
N ALA A 58 3.17 13.85 7.37
CA ALA A 58 2.34 14.52 8.38
C ALA A 58 1.17 13.63 8.83
N LEU A 59 0.53 12.92 7.90
CA LEU A 59 -0.51 11.94 8.21
C LEU A 59 0.04 10.79 9.08
N VAL A 60 1.17 10.20 8.68
CA VAL A 60 1.80 9.10 9.44
C VAL A 60 2.15 9.55 10.87
N ARG A 61 2.68 10.76 11.05
CA ARG A 61 2.96 11.34 12.37
C ARG A 61 1.70 11.46 13.21
N THR A 62 0.63 11.99 12.64
CA THR A 62 -0.67 12.12 13.31
C THR A 62 -1.22 10.77 13.75
N LEU A 63 -1.14 9.75 12.89
CA LEU A 63 -1.60 8.39 13.20
C LEU A 63 -0.77 7.76 14.33
N LYS A 64 0.56 7.98 14.30
CA LYS A 64 1.46 7.51 15.34
C LYS A 64 1.15 8.15 16.69
N GLU A 65 0.97 9.46 16.73
CA GLU A 65 0.62 10.21 17.95
C GLU A 65 -0.72 9.75 18.54
N LYS A 66 -1.68 9.41 17.68
CA LYS A 66 -2.98 8.86 18.10
C LYS A 66 -2.96 7.38 18.44
N GLY A 67 -1.81 6.70 18.34
CA GLY A 67 -1.66 5.28 18.68
C GLY A 67 -2.22 4.30 17.65
N TYR A 68 -2.53 4.74 16.43
CA TYR A 68 -3.07 3.91 15.33
C TYR A 68 -1.99 3.20 14.50
N THR A 69 -0.74 3.23 14.93
CA THR A 69 0.36 2.59 14.21
C THR A 69 1.20 1.72 15.13
N TYR A 70 1.83 0.70 14.56
CA TYR A 70 2.93 -0.04 15.18
C TYR A 70 4.15 -0.02 14.27
N GLN A 71 5.34 -0.27 14.83
CA GLN A 71 6.59 -0.27 14.09
C GLN A 71 7.25 -1.64 14.19
N ILE A 72 7.75 -2.13 13.07
CA ILE A 72 8.59 -3.33 12.98
C ILE A 72 9.91 -2.99 12.28
N THR A 73 10.72 -4.01 12.00
CA THR A 73 12.09 -3.85 11.50
C THR A 73 12.19 -3.14 10.15
N ASP A 74 11.16 -3.22 9.29
CA ASP A 74 11.21 -2.67 7.93
C ASP A 74 10.23 -1.50 7.67
N GLY A 75 9.46 -1.07 8.67
CA GLY A 75 8.52 0.03 8.47
C GLY A 75 7.58 0.33 9.63
N ILE A 76 6.71 1.32 9.39
CA ILE A 76 5.60 1.71 10.25
C ILE A 76 4.31 1.25 9.57
N TYR A 77 3.44 0.60 10.33
CA TYR A 77 2.22 -0.05 9.84
C TYR A 77 1.00 0.53 10.55
N PHE A 78 -0.14 0.57 9.86
CA PHE A 78 -1.42 0.96 10.44
C PHE A 78 -2.04 -0.21 11.18
N ASP A 79 -2.54 0.04 12.39
CA ASP A 79 -3.16 -0.95 13.27
C ASP A 79 -4.67 -0.98 13.00
N THR A 80 -5.11 -1.89 12.14
CA THR A 80 -6.52 -2.01 11.72
C THR A 80 -7.44 -2.40 12.88
N SER A 81 -6.93 -3.11 13.89
CA SER A 81 -7.72 -3.51 15.08
C SER A 81 -8.23 -2.31 15.89
N LYS A 82 -7.54 -1.16 15.78
CA LYS A 82 -7.93 0.10 16.45
C LYS A 82 -8.98 0.89 15.68
N PHE A 83 -9.37 0.46 14.49
CA PHE A 83 -10.38 1.11 13.66
C PHE A 83 -11.54 0.16 13.41
N SER A 84 -12.55 0.21 14.27
CA SER A 84 -13.68 -0.73 14.30
C SER A 84 -14.46 -0.82 12.98
N SER A 85 -14.49 0.26 12.20
CA SER A 85 -15.18 0.34 10.90
C SER A 85 -14.27 0.03 9.70
N TYR A 86 -13.08 -0.55 9.91
CA TYR A 86 -12.11 -0.81 8.84
C TYR A 86 -12.69 -1.67 7.71
N ALA A 87 -13.57 -2.61 8.04
CA ALA A 87 -14.16 -3.57 7.11
C ALA A 87 -15.43 -3.06 6.39
N ASP A 88 -16.00 -1.93 6.85
CA ASP A 88 -17.32 -1.47 6.43
C ASP A 88 -17.39 -1.17 4.93
N PHE A 89 -16.31 -0.62 4.35
CA PHE A 89 -16.25 -0.24 2.93
C PHE A 89 -16.38 -1.45 1.99
N ALA A 90 -16.00 -2.64 2.48
CA ALA A 90 -16.04 -3.88 1.71
C ALA A 90 -17.28 -4.73 2.05
N HIS A 91 -18.17 -4.24 2.93
CA HIS A 91 -19.33 -4.98 3.44
C HIS A 91 -18.98 -6.38 3.98
N LEU A 92 -17.78 -6.52 4.54
CA LEU A 92 -17.37 -7.76 5.19
C LEU A 92 -18.04 -7.83 6.57
N VAL A 93 -18.86 -8.86 6.81
CA VAL A 93 -19.58 -9.02 8.08
C VAL A 93 -18.56 -9.31 9.18
N SER A 94 -18.55 -8.43 10.18
CA SER A 94 -17.44 -8.19 11.09
C SER A 94 -17.21 -9.28 12.15
N THR A 95 -18.01 -10.33 12.26
CA THR A 95 -17.85 -11.30 13.35
C THR A 95 -16.82 -12.38 13.01
N ASP A 96 -16.92 -13.00 11.84
CA ASP A 96 -16.09 -14.18 11.52
C ASP A 96 -14.65 -13.78 11.18
N ILE A 97 -14.46 -12.60 10.58
CA ILE A 97 -13.14 -12.09 10.16
C ILE A 97 -12.41 -11.41 11.33
N ILE A 98 -13.11 -10.74 12.25
CA ILE A 98 -12.47 -10.08 13.39
C ILE A 98 -11.98 -11.12 14.40
N ASP A 99 -12.74 -12.20 14.62
CA ASP A 99 -12.31 -13.28 15.52
C ASP A 99 -11.09 -14.02 14.96
N GLU A 100 -11.05 -14.31 13.65
CA GLU A 100 -9.86 -14.87 12.99
C GLU A 100 -8.64 -13.92 13.04
N ILE A 101 -8.86 -12.61 12.83
CA ILE A 101 -7.80 -11.60 12.95
C ILE A 101 -7.29 -11.49 14.39
N HIS A 102 -8.17 -11.48 15.39
CA HIS A 102 -7.81 -11.39 16.80
C HIS A 102 -7.08 -12.64 17.30
N GLU A 103 -7.52 -13.84 16.91
CA GLU A 103 -6.85 -15.10 17.26
C GLU A 103 -5.46 -15.19 16.60
N ALA A 104 -5.33 -14.74 15.35
CA ALA A 104 -4.06 -14.68 14.64
C ALA A 104 -3.07 -13.66 15.24
N LEU A 105 -3.55 -12.54 15.76
CA LEU A 105 -2.74 -11.52 16.45
C LEU A 105 -2.34 -11.95 17.87
N ALA A 106 -3.21 -12.67 18.59
CA ALA A 106 -2.92 -13.19 19.93
C ALA A 106 -1.92 -14.36 19.95
N ALA A 107 -1.80 -15.10 18.84
CA ALA A 107 -0.82 -16.18 18.67
C ALA A 107 0.61 -15.69 18.37
N ASP A 108 0.81 -14.40 18.08
CA ASP A 108 2.11 -13.83 17.71
C ASP A 108 2.94 -13.51 18.97
N THR A 109 3.71 -14.50 19.42
CA THR A 109 4.80 -14.32 20.38
C THR A 109 6.00 -13.68 19.67
N GLY A 110 5.92 -12.36 19.48
CA GLY A 110 7.05 -11.44 19.54
C GLY A 110 8.16 -11.53 18.50
N ASP A 111 8.14 -12.42 17.51
CA ASP A 111 9.24 -12.49 16.52
C ASP A 111 8.89 -12.99 15.12
N LYS A 112 7.62 -13.36 14.83
CA LYS A 112 7.21 -13.79 13.49
C LYS A 112 5.76 -13.43 13.20
N LEU A 113 5.58 -12.34 12.44
CA LEU A 113 4.31 -11.92 11.82
C LEU A 113 3.53 -13.14 11.31
N SER A 114 2.27 -13.24 11.74
CA SER A 114 1.42 -14.41 11.63
C SER A 114 1.39 -15.10 10.24
N PRO A 115 1.30 -16.44 10.19
CA PRO A 115 1.09 -17.23 8.98
C PRO A 115 -0.25 -16.98 8.25
N VAL A 116 -1.19 -16.22 8.85
CA VAL A 116 -2.53 -16.00 8.29
C VAL A 116 -2.52 -15.03 7.10
N PHE A 117 -1.54 -14.11 7.05
CA PHE A 117 -1.26 -13.34 5.82
C PHE A 117 -0.90 -14.24 4.61
N HIS A 118 -0.51 -15.50 4.85
CA HIS A 118 -0.10 -16.43 3.80
C HIS A 118 -1.20 -17.40 3.34
N SER A 119 -2.24 -17.67 4.15
CA SER A 119 -3.19 -18.77 3.87
C SER A 119 -4.62 -18.38 3.54
N LEU A 120 -5.08 -17.15 3.82
CA LEU A 120 -6.38 -16.69 3.33
C LEU A 120 -6.21 -16.23 1.89
N GLY A 121 -6.62 -17.10 0.96
CA GLY A 121 -6.41 -16.98 -0.48
C GLY A 121 -6.73 -15.60 -1.04
N GLY A 122 -5.67 -14.84 -1.31
CA GLY A 122 -5.76 -13.54 -1.93
C GLY A 122 -4.58 -12.68 -1.50
N ARG A 123 -3.43 -12.86 -2.16
CA ARG A 123 -2.42 -11.80 -2.27
C ARG A 123 -3.01 -10.67 -3.14
N HIS A 124 -4.07 -10.04 -2.65
CA HIS A 124 -4.83 -9.03 -3.36
C HIS A 124 -4.87 -7.77 -2.52
N SER A 125 -4.01 -6.83 -2.94
CA SER A 125 -4.22 -5.39 -2.88
C SER A 125 -4.72 -4.82 -1.55
N PHE A 126 -3.82 -4.73 -0.58
CA PHE A 126 -3.90 -3.66 0.41
C PHE A 126 -2.53 -2.99 0.45
N GLU A 127 -2.50 -1.73 0.03
CA GLU A 127 -1.27 -0.94 -0.07
C GLU A 127 -0.60 -0.85 1.30
N THR A 128 0.42 -1.69 1.48
CA THR A 128 1.38 -1.60 2.55
C THR A 128 2.16 -0.31 2.38
N ILE A 129 1.97 0.64 3.29
CA ILE A 129 2.78 1.85 3.36
C ILE A 129 4.22 1.46 3.75
N ARG A 130 5.04 1.13 2.75
CA ARG A 130 6.49 0.99 2.89
C ARG A 130 7.15 2.35 2.67
N LEU A 131 6.75 3.35 3.48
CA LEU A 131 7.07 4.77 3.24
C LEU A 131 8.59 5.10 3.29
N VAL A 132 9.42 4.22 3.84
CA VAL A 132 10.84 4.53 4.11
C VAL A 132 11.81 3.99 3.04
N ARG A 133 11.44 2.96 2.27
CA ARG A 133 12.37 2.34 1.31
C ARG A 133 12.40 3.03 -0.06
N LEU A 134 11.31 3.67 -0.48
CA LEU A 134 11.25 4.34 -1.78
C LEU A 134 11.90 5.74 -1.79
N MET A 135 12.03 6.40 -0.62
CA MET A 135 12.47 7.80 -0.53
C MET A 135 13.98 7.98 -0.26
N ARG A 136 14.77 6.91 -0.34
CA ARG A 136 16.24 6.93 -0.11
C ARG A 136 17.07 6.70 -1.38
N LYS A 137 16.47 6.71 -2.57
CA LYS A 137 17.18 6.65 -3.85
C LYS A 137 16.86 7.86 -4.71
#